data_AF-A0A7W7IPB0-F1
#
_entry.id   AF-A0A7W7IPB0-F1
#
_cell.length_a   1.000
_cell.length_b   1.000
_cell.length_c   1.000
_cell.angle_alpha   90.00
_cell.angle_beta   90.00
_cell.angle_gamma   90.00
#
_symmetry.space_group_name_H-M   'P 1'
#
loop_
_entity.id
_entity.type
_entity.pdbx_description
1 polymer ?
#
loop_
_entity_poly.entity_id
_entity_poly.type
_entity_poly.pdbx_seq_one_letter_code
_entity_poly.pdbx_strand_id
1 'polypeptide(L)' 'MPNIEGPHEPGSGGYAADYPVREYVAAMAVELASMARWDGDEKLASALETAADMARKEMRAA' A
#
# COMPACT_ATOMS: atom_id res chain seq x y z
N MET A 1 -10.77 -26.26 28.62
CA MET A 1 -10.47 -25.17 27.68
C MET A 1 -11.77 -24.89 26.93
N PRO A 2 -12.47 -23.77 27.13
CA PRO A 2 -13.71 -23.51 26.40
C PRO A 2 -13.43 -23.13 24.94
N ASN A 3 -14.29 -23.64 24.07
CA ASN A 3 -14.26 -23.52 22.61
C ASN A 3 -14.49 -22.06 22.20
N ILE A 4 -13.53 -21.40 21.54
CA ILE A 4 -13.69 -20.05 20.98
C ILE A 4 -14.22 -20.17 19.56
N GLU A 5 -15.47 -20.61 19.42
CA GLU A 5 -16.21 -20.45 18.17
C GLU A 5 -17.51 -19.71 18.48
N GLY A 6 -17.37 -18.43 18.79
CA GLY A 6 -18.45 -17.46 18.57
C GLY A 6 -18.59 -17.22 17.07
N PRO A 7 -19.76 -16.78 16.58
CA PRO A 7 -19.96 -16.53 15.16
C PRO A 7 -18.94 -15.50 14.69
N HIS A 8 -18.16 -15.85 13.67
CA HIS A 8 -17.41 -14.91 12.87
C HIS A 8 -18.46 -14.03 12.14
N GLU A 9 -18.99 -13.04 12.85
CA GLU A 9 -19.70 -11.92 12.24
C GLU A 9 -18.72 -11.32 11.20
N PRO A 10 -19.08 -11.25 9.90
CA PRO A 10 -18.27 -10.55 8.93
C PRO A 10 -18.43 -9.05 9.22
N GLY A 11 -17.71 -8.57 10.23
CA GLY A 11 -17.53 -7.16 10.53
C GLY A 11 -16.82 -6.52 9.35
N SER A 12 -17.63 -6.07 8.39
CA SER A 12 -17.46 -4.88 7.55
C SER A 12 -16.01 -4.40 7.43
N GLY A 13 -15.45 -4.56 6.23
CA GLY A 13 -14.17 -3.97 5.80
C GLY A 13 -14.19 -2.44 5.78
N GLY A 14 -14.35 -1.81 6.94
CA GLY A 14 -14.42 -0.36 7.13
C GLY A 14 -13.08 0.31 7.37
N TYR A 15 -12.05 -0.41 7.85
CA TYR A 15 -10.74 0.21 8.11
C TYR A 15 -9.90 0.39 6.84
N ALA A 16 -10.21 -0.32 5.75
CA ALA A 16 -9.57 -0.16 4.45
C ALA A 16 -10.33 0.83 3.53
N ALA A 17 -11.53 1.28 3.93
CA ALA A 17 -12.35 2.19 3.14
C ALA A 17 -11.94 3.66 3.33
N ASP A 18 -11.40 4.02 4.50
CA ASP A 18 -11.16 5.43 4.87
C ASP A 18 -9.71 5.90 4.70
N TYR A 19 -8.74 4.99 4.52
CA TYR A 19 -7.40 5.37 4.09
C TYR A 19 -7.29 5.08 2.60
N PRO A 20 -7.06 6.08 1.73
CA PRO A 20 -6.99 5.85 0.30
C PRO A 20 -5.85 4.87 0.06
N VAL A 21 -6.18 3.61 -0.25
CA VAL A 21 -5.19 2.54 -0.45
C VAL A 21 -4.10 2.99 -1.43
N ARG A 22 -4.48 3.81 -2.42
CA ARG A 22 -3.57 4.42 -3.39
C ARG A 22 -2.57 5.41 -2.77
N GLU A 23 -2.97 6.22 -1.79
CA GLU A 23 -2.07 7.14 -1.08
C GLU A 23 -1.04 6.37 -0.27
N TYR A 24 -1.48 5.35 0.45
CA TYR A 24 -0.59 4.47 1.20
C TYR A 24 0.40 3.76 0.27
N VAL A 25 -0.10 3.18 -0.83
CA VAL A 25 0.74 2.51 -1.84
C VAL A 25 1.76 3.48 -2.43
N ALA A 26 1.36 4.72 -2.77
CA ALA A 26 2.27 5.71 -3.30
C ALA A 26 3.35 6.11 -2.28
N ALA A 27 2.98 6.32 -1.01
CA ALA A 27 3.92 6.68 0.04
C ALA A 27 4.92 5.54 0.31
N MET A 28 4.44 4.30 0.41
CA MET A 28 5.30 3.13 0.61
C MET A 28 6.23 2.88 -0.56
N ALA A 29 5.75 3.03 -1.80
CA ALA A 29 6.58 2.86 -2.99
C ALA A 29 7.75 3.87 -3.03
N VAL A 30 7.54 5.12 -2.59
CA VAL A 30 8.61 6.12 -2.49
C VAL A 30 9.64 5.76 -1.42
N GLU A 31 9.19 5.30 -0.26
CA GLU A 31 10.09 4.88 0.83
C GLU A 31 10.97 3.72 0.37
N LEU A 32 10.35 2.69 -0.22
CA LEU A 32 11.06 1.53 -0.75
C LEU A 32 12.04 1.90 -1.88
N ALA A 33 11.70 2.88 -2.73
CA ALA A 33 12.61 3.35 -3.77
C ALA A 33 13.88 3.98 -3.17
N SER A 34 13.73 4.74 -2.07
CA SER A 34 14.86 5.31 -1.35
C SER A 34 15.76 4.22 -0.75
N MET A 35 15.15 3.19 -0.16
CA MET A 35 15.88 2.04 0.38
C MET A 35 16.64 1.27 -0.71
N ALA A 36 15.99 1.00 -1.85
CA ALA A 36 16.63 0.32 -2.98
C ALA A 36 17.82 1.12 -3.53
N ARG A 37 17.69 2.46 -3.61
CA ARG A 37 18.79 3.34 -4.03
C ARG A 37 19.96 3.33 -3.04
N TRP A 38 19.68 3.27 -1.75
CA TRP A 38 20.74 3.13 -0.73
C TRP A 38 21.48 1.80 -0.84
N ASP A 39 20.81 0.73 -1.26
CA ASP A 39 21.43 -0.58 -1.53
C ASP A 39 22.14 -0.66 -2.90
N GLY A 40 22.02 0.39 -3.73
CA GLY A 40 22.61 0.45 -5.07
C GLY A 40 21.78 -0.24 -6.16
N ASP A 41 20.55 -0.67 -5.87
CA ASP A 41 19.62 -1.23 -6.85
C ASP A 41 18.76 -0.14 -7.50
N GLU A 42 19.37 0.59 -8.44
CA GLU A 42 18.70 1.65 -9.19
C GLU A 42 17.54 1.15 -10.06
N LYS A 43 17.57 -0.12 -10.51
CA LYS A 43 16.49 -0.69 -11.33
C LYS A 43 15.24 -0.88 -10.48
N LEU A 44 15.39 -1.43 -9.28
CA LEU A 44 14.31 -1.58 -8.33
C LEU A 44 13.78 -0.21 -7.87
N ALA A 45 14.67 0.75 -7.58
CA ALA A 45 14.29 2.11 -7.22
C ALA A 45 13.41 2.76 -8.30
N SER A 46 13.81 2.66 -9.57
CA SER A 46 13.06 3.22 -10.70
C SER A 46 11.68 2.56 -10.90
N ALA A 47 11.58 1.24 -10.70
CA ALA A 47 10.31 0.52 -10.77
C ALA A 47 9.32 0.98 -9.69
N LEU A 48 9.83 1.19 -8.47
CA LEU A 48 9.05 1.67 -7.33
C LEU A 48 8.58 3.12 -7.51
N GLU A 49 9.43 3.99 -8.04
CA GLU A 49 9.06 5.36 -8.42
C GLU A 49 7.93 5.36 -9.47
N THR A 50 8.01 4.47 -10.46
CA THR A 50 6.95 4.30 -11.47
C THR A 50 5.63 3.85 -10.84
N ALA A 51 5.68 2.90 -9.90
CA ALA A 51 4.49 2.45 -9.17
C ALA A 51 3.85 3.58 -8.34
N ALA A 52 4.65 4.42 -7.69
CA ALA A 52 4.16 5.59 -6.95
C ALA A 52 3.44 6.58 -7.88
N ASP A 53 3.99 6.82 -9.06
CA ASP A 53 3.37 7.71 -10.06
C ASP A 53 2.07 7.15 -10.62
N MET A 54 1.99 5.84 -10.84
CA MET A 54 0.75 5.17 -11.25
C MET A 54 -0.34 5.34 -10.19
N ALA A 55 0.00 5.08 -8.92
CA ALA A 55 -0.93 5.21 -7.81
C ALA A 55 -1.48 6.65 -7.68
N ARG A 56 -0.63 7.68 -7.88
CA ARG A 56 -1.00 9.11 -7.84
C ARG A 56 -1.80 9.57 -9.05
N LYS A 57 -1.49 9.10 -10.26
CA LYS A 57 -2.19 9.50 -11.50
C LYS A 57 -3.66 9.12 -11.45
N GLU A 58 -3.98 7.94 -10.92
CA GLU A 58 -5.36 7.48 -10.78
C GLU A 58 -6.14 8.26 -9.71
N MET A 59 -5.47 8.86 -8.71
CA MET A 59 -6.12 9.75 -7.75
C MET A 59 -6.50 11.11 -8.35
N ARG A 60 -5.75 11.61 -9.34
CA ARG A 60 -6.03 12.91 -9.99
C ARG A 60 -7.15 12.82 -11.03
N ALA A 61 -7.51 11.62 -11.44
CA ALA A 61 -8.53 11.35 -12.45
C ALA A 61 -9.90 10.99 -11.84
N ALA A 62 -9.98 10.86 -10.51
CA ALA A 62 -11.19 10.62 -9.73
C ALA A 62 -11.68 11.91 -9.07
#